data_AF-A0A820CPI2-F1
#
_entry.id   AF-A0A820CPI2-F1
#
_cell.length_a   1.000
_cell.length_b   1.000
_cell.length_c   1.000
_cell.angle_alpha   90.00
_cell.angle_beta   90.00
_cell.angle_gamma   90.00
#
_symmetry.space_group_name_H-M   'P 1'
#
loop_
_entity.id
_entity.type
_entity.pdbx_description
1 polymer ?
#
loop_
_entity_poly.entity_id
_entity_poly.type
_entity_poly.pdbx_seq_one_letter_code
_entity_poly.pdbx_strand_id
1 'polypeptide(L)'
;MFQAGHPQASSHINIKRLKPVVPVLLGPPVPCRDREDTRERYCRSILTLLFPWRSIQDLCDVDQTWQQAFTIRHASITSESCKIIDHIQLLQECKNDRDKHLQQVIEAAQSEVVNDNLYPSRNDSDSDDENTGILDVLETIDMSDIPVLKEP
;
A
#
# COMPACT_ATOMS: atom_id res chain seq x y z
N MET A 1 -19.46 -19.53 7.56
CA MET A 1 -19.63 -20.38 8.75
C MET A 1 -18.59 -21.49 8.66
N PHE A 2 -17.93 -21.85 9.76
CA PHE A 2 -16.95 -22.95 9.72
C PHE A 2 -17.65 -24.27 9.40
N GLN A 3 -16.96 -25.16 8.67
CA GLN A 3 -17.47 -26.51 8.41
C GLN A 3 -17.55 -27.31 9.71
N ALA A 4 -18.48 -28.26 9.80
CA ALA A 4 -18.76 -29.01 11.03
C ALA A 4 -17.53 -29.74 11.61
N GLY A 5 -16.53 -30.07 10.79
CA GLY A 5 -15.27 -30.70 11.24
C GLY A 5 -14.16 -29.73 11.67
N HIS A 6 -14.38 -28.42 11.64
CA HIS A 6 -13.34 -27.44 11.97
C HIS A 6 -13.20 -27.28 13.51
N PRO A 7 -11.98 -27.24 14.08
CA PRO A 7 -11.78 -27.14 15.54
C PRO A 7 -12.48 -25.94 16.19
N GLN A 8 -12.65 -24.86 15.42
CA GLN A 8 -13.30 -23.62 15.89
C GLN A 8 -14.80 -23.54 15.54
N ALA A 9 -15.41 -24.58 14.95
CA ALA A 9 -16.80 -24.54 14.51
C ALA A 9 -17.80 -24.33 15.65
N SER A 10 -17.49 -24.82 16.85
CA SER A 10 -18.33 -24.64 18.04
C SER A 10 -18.05 -23.35 18.81
N SER A 11 -16.91 -22.70 18.61
CA SER A 11 -16.47 -21.55 19.41
C SER A 11 -16.46 -20.22 18.65
N HIS A 12 -16.37 -20.24 17.32
CA HIS A 12 -16.23 -19.03 16.52
C HIS A 12 -17.40 -18.86 15.55
N ILE A 13 -17.90 -17.62 15.44
CA ILE A 13 -18.92 -17.22 14.47
C ILE A 13 -18.32 -16.24 13.46
N ASN A 14 -18.79 -16.31 12.22
CA ASN A 14 -18.46 -15.31 11.21
C ASN A 14 -19.48 -14.18 11.31
N ILE A 15 -19.01 -12.94 11.50
CA ILE A 15 -19.87 -11.76 11.59
C ILE A 15 -19.66 -10.91 10.35
N LYS A 16 -20.74 -10.66 9.61
CA LYS A 16 -20.73 -9.65 8.53
C LYS A 16 -21.02 -8.29 9.16
N ARG A 17 -20.14 -7.31 8.93
CA ARG A 17 -20.39 -5.92 9.32
C ARG A 17 -21.53 -5.35 8.45
N LEU A 18 -22.51 -4.71 9.08
CA LEU A 18 -23.65 -4.08 8.39
C LEU A 18 -23.33 -2.66 7.90
N LYS A 19 -22.40 -1.97 8.58
CA LYS A 19 -21.91 -0.66 8.18
C LYS A 19 -20.65 -0.84 7.32
N PRO A 20 -20.49 -0.07 6.23
CA PRO A 20 -19.23 -0.03 5.48
C PRO A 20 -18.08 0.36 6.40
N VAL A 21 -16.96 -0.36 6.29
CA VAL A 21 -15.71 -0.08 6.99
C VAL A 21 -14.59 -0.09 5.97
N VAL A 22 -13.59 0.77 6.16
CA VAL A 22 -12.38 0.74 5.34
C VAL A 22 -11.44 -0.29 5.95
N PRO A 23 -11.12 -1.39 5.25
CA PRO A 23 -10.18 -2.38 5.76
C PRO A 23 -8.76 -1.80 5.73
N VAL A 24 -8.04 -1.94 6.85
CA VAL A 24 -6.60 -1.70 6.90
C VAL A 24 -5.90 -2.99 6.48
N LEU A 25 -5.22 -2.96 5.35
CA LEU A 25 -4.44 -4.08 4.86
C LEU A 25 -3.13 -4.15 5.65
N LEU A 26 -2.87 -5.30 6.28
CA LEU A 26 -1.62 -5.56 6.98
C LEU A 26 -0.63 -6.24 6.03
N GLY A 27 0.62 -5.80 6.06
CA GLY A 27 1.71 -6.34 5.25
C GLY A 27 2.18 -5.38 4.15
N PRO A 28 2.99 -5.88 3.19
CA PRO A 28 3.51 -5.05 2.11
C PRO A 28 2.37 -4.40 1.30
N PRO A 29 2.54 -3.15 0.86
CA PRO A 29 1.52 -2.48 0.05
C PRO A 29 1.33 -3.19 -1.29
N VAL A 30 0.13 -3.09 -1.84
CA VAL A 30 -0.15 -3.55 -3.20
C VAL A 30 0.72 -2.73 -4.17
N PRO A 31 1.51 -3.36 -5.06
CA PRO A 31 2.37 -2.63 -5.99
C PRO A 31 1.57 -1.74 -6.95
N CYS A 32 2.21 -0.71 -7.49
CA CYS A 32 1.61 0.10 -8.58
C CYS A 32 1.44 -0.74 -9.85
N ARG A 33 0.33 -0.54 -10.58
CA ARG A 33 0.10 -1.28 -11.83
C ARG A 33 0.98 -0.79 -12.98
N ASP A 34 1.40 0.47 -12.99
CA ASP A 34 1.99 1.10 -14.19
C ASP A 34 3.42 0.66 -14.48
N ARG A 35 4.06 0.04 -13.49
CA ARG A 35 5.42 -0.49 -13.57
C ARG A 35 5.42 -1.94 -14.05
N GLU A 36 6.16 -2.20 -15.12
CA GLU A 36 6.21 -3.55 -15.71
C GLU A 36 6.90 -4.55 -14.78
N ASP A 37 7.95 -4.12 -14.07
CA ASP A 37 8.68 -4.95 -13.11
C ASP A 37 7.83 -5.39 -11.91
N THR A 38 6.75 -4.67 -11.62
CA THR A 38 5.81 -4.99 -10.54
C THR A 38 4.49 -5.58 -11.01
N ARG A 39 4.27 -5.70 -12.33
CA ARG A 39 2.98 -6.12 -12.92
C ARG A 39 2.50 -7.48 -12.43
N GLU A 40 3.36 -8.49 -12.47
CA GLU A 40 3.03 -9.85 -12.00
C GLU A 40 2.64 -9.85 -10.52
N ARG A 41 3.37 -9.09 -9.70
CA ARG A 41 3.08 -8.98 -8.26
C ARG A 41 1.78 -8.22 -8.01
N TYR A 42 1.50 -7.16 -8.77
CA TYR A 42 0.23 -6.44 -8.74
C TYR A 42 -0.94 -7.36 -9.06
N CYS A 43 -0.88 -8.08 -10.19
CA CYS A 43 -1.92 -9.01 -10.62
C CYS A 43 -2.18 -10.08 -9.56
N ARG A 44 -1.12 -10.66 -8.99
CA ARG A 44 -1.23 -11.62 -7.88
C ARG A 44 -1.91 -11.01 -6.65
N SER A 45 -1.52 -9.81 -6.25
CA SER A 45 -2.10 -9.12 -5.09
C SER A 45 -3.58 -8.86 -5.27
N ILE A 46 -4.00 -8.33 -6.42
CA ILE A 46 -5.41 -8.03 -6.70
C ILE A 46 -6.25 -9.32 -6.76
N LEU A 47 -5.75 -10.37 -7.42
CA LEU A 47 -6.42 -11.67 -7.46
C LEU A 47 -6.60 -12.25 -6.05
N THR A 48 -5.55 -12.20 -5.22
CA THR A 48 -5.58 -12.72 -3.85
C THR A 48 -6.54 -11.96 -2.94
N LEU A 49 -6.68 -10.64 -3.14
CA LEU A 49 -7.56 -9.80 -2.31
C LEU A 49 -9.04 -9.92 -2.68
N LEU A 50 -9.35 -9.94 -3.98
CA LEU A 50 -10.70 -9.69 -4.47
C LEU A 50 -11.43 -10.93 -4.96
N PHE A 51 -10.71 -12.02 -5.22
CA PHE A 51 -11.33 -13.28 -5.64
C PHE A 51 -11.42 -14.25 -4.46
N PRO A 52 -12.50 -15.05 -4.39
CA PRO A 52 -12.56 -16.15 -3.44
C PRO A 52 -11.59 -17.26 -3.89
N TRP A 53 -10.76 -17.74 -2.99
CA TRP A 53 -9.84 -18.85 -3.25
C TRP A 53 -9.65 -19.71 -2.01
N ARG A 54 -9.30 -20.99 -2.23
CA ARG A 54 -8.87 -21.94 -1.20
C ARG A 54 -7.48 -22.49 -1.49
N SER A 55 -7.09 -22.46 -2.76
CA SER A 55 -5.81 -22.88 -3.28
C SER A 55 -5.30 -21.84 -4.28
N ILE A 56 -4.01 -21.89 -4.60
CA ILE A 56 -3.41 -20.98 -5.58
C ILE A 56 -3.99 -21.25 -6.98
N GLN A 57 -4.34 -22.50 -7.28
CA GLN A 57 -4.94 -22.92 -8.55
C GLN A 57 -6.29 -22.25 -8.84
N ASP A 58 -7.04 -21.85 -7.81
CA ASP A 58 -8.28 -21.09 -8.00
C ASP A 58 -8.01 -19.72 -8.65
N LEU A 59 -6.82 -19.15 -8.40
CA LEU A 59 -6.41 -17.84 -8.88
C LEU A 59 -5.54 -17.91 -10.13
N CYS A 60 -4.62 -18.88 -10.22
CA CYS A 60 -3.61 -18.98 -11.26
C CYS A 60 -3.25 -20.45 -11.50
N ASP A 61 -3.34 -20.88 -12.76
CA ASP A 61 -3.02 -22.24 -13.21
C ASP A 61 -1.51 -22.38 -13.38
N VAL A 62 -1.01 -23.61 -13.40
CA VAL A 62 0.43 -23.89 -13.39
C VAL A 62 1.13 -23.38 -14.67
N ASP A 63 0.41 -23.32 -15.78
CA ASP A 63 0.87 -22.94 -17.11
C ASP A 63 0.54 -21.49 -17.49
N GLN A 64 -0.02 -20.69 -16.56
CA GLN A 64 -0.33 -19.28 -16.80
C GLN A 64 0.47 -18.33 -15.88
N THR A 65 0.75 -17.15 -16.40
CA THR A 65 1.28 -16.02 -15.63
C THR A 65 0.17 -15.34 -14.83
N TRP A 66 0.53 -14.57 -13.79
CA TRP A 66 -0.47 -13.85 -13.00
C TRP A 66 -1.17 -12.78 -13.83
N GLN A 67 -0.46 -12.15 -14.78
CA GLN A 67 -1.07 -11.20 -15.70
C GLN A 67 -2.11 -11.85 -16.60
N GLN A 68 -1.82 -13.01 -17.19
CA GLN A 68 -2.80 -13.76 -17.99
C GLN A 68 -4.02 -14.17 -17.15
N ALA A 69 -3.77 -14.72 -15.97
CA ALA A 69 -4.82 -15.13 -15.04
C ALA A 69 -5.71 -13.96 -14.64
N PHE A 70 -5.11 -12.79 -14.41
CA PHE A 70 -5.81 -11.55 -14.10
C PHE A 70 -6.67 -11.09 -15.28
N THR A 71 -6.12 -11.04 -16.50
CA THR A 71 -6.87 -10.65 -17.70
C THR A 71 -8.10 -11.53 -17.92
N ILE A 72 -7.98 -12.85 -17.76
CA ILE A 72 -9.10 -13.80 -17.91
C ILE A 72 -10.18 -13.54 -16.85
N ARG A 73 -9.76 -13.36 -15.60
CA ARG A 73 -10.69 -13.20 -14.46
C ARG A 73 -11.26 -11.79 -14.37
N HIS A 74 -10.60 -10.78 -14.94
CA HIS A 74 -11.00 -9.38 -14.88
C HIS A 74 -12.42 -9.14 -15.39
N ALA A 75 -12.86 -9.88 -16.41
CA ALA A 75 -14.20 -9.80 -16.96
C ALA A 75 -15.31 -10.15 -15.95
N SER A 76 -14.98 -10.89 -14.88
CA SER A 76 -15.92 -11.29 -13.83
C SER A 76 -15.94 -10.35 -12.61
N ILE A 77 -15.12 -9.30 -12.63
CA ILE A 77 -15.02 -8.35 -11.51
C ILE A 77 -16.26 -7.45 -11.48
N THR A 78 -16.85 -7.29 -10.31
CA THR A 78 -18.01 -6.39 -10.13
C THR A 78 -17.59 -4.93 -10.21
N SER A 79 -18.52 -4.03 -10.57
CA SER A 79 -18.23 -2.59 -10.62
C SER A 79 -17.70 -2.04 -9.29
N GLU A 80 -18.23 -2.52 -8.17
CA GLU A 80 -17.78 -2.14 -6.82
C GLU A 80 -16.34 -2.57 -6.56
N SER A 81 -15.98 -3.78 -7.01
CA SER A 81 -14.62 -4.30 -6.84
C SER A 81 -13.64 -3.55 -7.75
N CYS A 82 -14.04 -3.18 -8.98
CA CYS A 82 -13.25 -2.31 -9.84
C CYS A 82 -12.93 -0.96 -9.17
N LYS A 83 -13.92 -0.33 -8.52
CA LYS A 83 -13.68 0.91 -7.76
C LYS A 83 -12.66 0.73 -6.64
N ILE A 84 -12.67 -0.42 -5.96
CA ILE A 84 -11.66 -0.73 -4.94
C ILE A 84 -10.27 -0.85 -5.58
N ILE A 85 -10.14 -1.51 -6.74
CA ILE A 85 -8.87 -1.62 -7.48
C ILE A 85 -8.36 -0.22 -7.85
N ASP A 86 -9.24 0.64 -8.36
CA ASP A 86 -8.87 2.01 -8.74
C ASP A 86 -8.47 2.86 -7.53
N HIS A 87 -9.15 2.71 -6.39
CA HIS A 87 -8.76 3.40 -5.15
C HIS A 87 -7.42 2.91 -4.60
N ILE A 88 -7.10 1.61 -4.72
CA ILE A 88 -5.79 1.08 -4.32
C ILE A 88 -4.68 1.73 -5.16
N GLN A 89 -4.90 1.87 -6.47
CA GLN A 89 -3.96 2.55 -7.36
C GLN A 89 -3.82 4.04 -6.98
N LEU A 90 -4.94 4.75 -6.78
CA LEU A 90 -4.94 6.15 -6.39
C LEU A 90 -4.19 6.39 -5.07
N LEU A 91 -4.37 5.52 -4.07
CA LEU A 91 -3.64 5.62 -2.80
C LEU A 91 -2.12 5.50 -3.01
N GLN A 92 -1.68 4.67 -3.95
CA GLN A 92 -0.27 4.53 -4.27
C GLN A 92 0.28 5.76 -5.01
N GLU A 93 -0.51 6.35 -5.91
CA GLU A 93 -0.17 7.60 -6.59
C GLU A 93 -0.01 8.75 -5.60
N CYS A 94 -1.01 8.96 -4.73
CA CYS A 94 -0.94 9.97 -3.68
C CYS A 94 0.25 9.77 -2.72
N LYS A 95 0.55 8.50 -2.37
CA LYS A 95 1.71 8.17 -1.56
C LYS A 95 3.00 8.58 -2.28
N ASN A 96 3.16 8.21 -3.55
CA ASN A 96 4.34 8.55 -4.33
C ASN A 96 4.53 10.07 -4.47
N ASP A 97 3.45 10.82 -4.72
CA ASP A 97 3.51 12.28 -4.84
C ASP A 97 3.91 12.95 -3.53
N ARG A 98 3.35 12.48 -2.41
CA ARG A 98 3.72 12.94 -1.07
C ARG A 98 5.18 12.63 -0.78
N ASP A 99 5.62 11.39 -1.00
CA ASP A 99 6.98 10.96 -0.69
C ASP A 99 8.01 11.73 -1.56
N LYS A 100 7.68 12.02 -2.84
CA LYS A 100 8.48 12.89 -3.71
C LYS A 100 8.56 14.32 -3.19
N HIS A 101 7.44 14.89 -2.75
CA HIS A 101 7.41 16.23 -2.18
C HIS A 101 8.26 16.31 -0.90
N LEU A 102 8.14 15.33 -0.02
CA LEU A 102 8.93 15.23 1.20
C LEU A 102 10.42 15.12 0.88
N GLN A 103 10.80 14.30 -0.09
CA GLN A 103 12.19 14.18 -0.52
C GLN A 103 12.75 15.53 -1.00
N GLN A 104 11.98 16.30 -1.79
CA GLN A 104 12.38 17.64 -2.24
C GLN A 104 12.57 18.62 -1.07
N VAL A 105 11.69 18.59 -0.07
CA VAL A 105 11.80 19.43 1.13
C VAL A 105 13.06 19.08 1.92
N ILE A 106 13.36 17.79 2.09
CA ILE A 106 14.56 17.31 2.78
C ILE A 106 15.82 17.75 2.03
N GLU A 107 15.85 17.59 0.70
CA GLU A 107 16.97 18.00 -0.15
C GLU A 107 17.21 19.52 -0.09
N ALA A 108 16.14 20.33 -0.11
CA ALA A 108 16.23 21.78 0.01
C ALA A 108 16.77 22.21 1.39
N ALA A 109 16.26 21.61 2.48
CA ALA A 109 16.74 21.89 3.83
C ALA A 109 18.22 21.52 4.00
N GLN A 110 18.68 20.42 3.41
CA GLN A 110 20.10 20.03 3.44
C GLN A 110 20.98 20.97 2.61
N SER A 111 20.47 21.51 1.50
CA SER A 111 21.19 22.48 0.68
C SER A 111 21.35 23.85 1.35
N GLU A 112 20.45 24.23 2.26
CA GLU A 112 20.54 25.49 3.02
C GLU A 112 21.45 25.38 4.27
N VAL A 113 21.84 24.16 4.68
CA VAL A 113 22.64 23.90 5.91
C VAL A 113 24.13 23.65 5.62
N VAL A 114 24.68 24.10 4.49
CA VAL A 114 26.15 24.14 4.30
C VAL A 114 26.74 25.44 4.86
N ASN A 115 26.76 25.54 6.20
CA ASN A 115 27.90 26.07 6.97
C ASN A 115 27.65 25.86 8.49
N ASP A 116 28.21 24.82 9.08
CA ASP A 116 29.48 24.89 9.82
C ASP A 116 29.73 23.54 10.50
N ASN A 117 31.00 23.19 10.57
CA ASN A 117 31.52 22.01 11.23
C ASN A 117 31.05 21.95 12.68
N LEU A 118 30.47 20.82 13.10
CA LEU A 118 30.69 20.14 14.39
C LEU A 118 29.57 19.10 14.52
N TYR A 119 29.89 17.80 14.49
CA TYR A 119 29.54 16.85 15.55
C TYR A 119 30.07 15.44 15.18
N PRO A 120 30.56 14.65 16.16
CA PRO A 120 31.35 13.46 15.91
C PRO A 120 30.51 12.17 15.77
N SER A 121 31.09 11.23 15.02
CA SER A 121 30.65 9.86 14.72
C SER A 121 29.61 9.25 15.65
N ARG A 122 28.45 8.93 15.09
CA ARG A 122 27.46 8.02 15.69
C ARG A 122 27.64 6.64 15.04
N ASN A 123 28.01 5.65 15.85
CA ASN A 123 28.20 4.27 15.44
C ASN A 123 26.91 3.69 14.84
N ASP A 124 27.06 2.99 13.72
CA ASP A 124 26.05 2.14 13.10
C ASP A 124 25.61 1.01 14.04
N SER A 125 24.31 0.87 14.25
CA SER A 125 23.68 -0.38 14.69
C SER A 125 22.20 -0.40 14.33
N ASP A 126 21.88 -1.23 13.33
CA ASP A 126 20.60 -1.81 12.87
C ASP A 126 19.38 -0.88 12.68
N SER A 127 19.10 -0.62 11.40
CA SER A 127 17.97 0.15 10.87
C SER A 127 16.88 -0.79 10.34
N ASP A 128 15.74 -0.82 11.03
CA ASP A 128 14.46 -1.30 10.49
C ASP A 128 13.28 -0.36 10.86
N ASP A 129 13.55 0.92 11.15
CA ASP A 129 12.50 1.90 11.48
C ASP A 129 12.54 3.13 10.55
N GLU A 130 12.15 2.93 9.29
CA GLU A 130 12.01 3.99 8.28
C GLU A 130 10.86 4.99 8.58
N ASN A 131 10.17 4.85 9.71
CA ASN A 131 9.00 5.69 10.03
C ASN A 131 9.25 6.69 11.17
N THR A 132 10.29 6.53 12.00
CA THR A 132 10.54 7.43 13.14
C THR A 132 10.97 8.82 12.67
N GLY A 133 11.81 8.90 11.63
CA GLY A 133 12.28 10.18 11.08
C GLY A 133 11.17 10.97 10.35
N ILE A 134 10.18 10.28 9.80
CA ILE A 134 9.07 10.91 9.05
C ILE A 134 8.12 11.65 9.99
N LEU A 135 7.82 11.09 11.17
CA LEU A 135 6.90 11.71 12.12
C LEU A 135 7.49 12.99 12.73
N ASP A 136 8.80 12.98 13.00
CA ASP A 136 9.53 14.12 13.55
C ASP A 136 9.52 15.31 12.58
N VAL A 137 9.70 15.05 11.27
CA VAL A 137 9.61 16.11 10.24
C VAL A 137 8.19 16.66 10.13
N LEU A 138 7.16 15.82 10.20
CA LEU A 138 5.76 16.26 10.12
C LEU A 138 5.32 17.10 11.33
N GLU A 139 5.87 16.86 12.53
CA GLU A 139 5.62 17.71 13.70
C GLU A 139 6.29 19.08 13.60
N THR A 140 7.37 19.20 12.82
CA THR A 140 8.08 20.47 12.62
C THR A 140 7.52 21.35 11.51
N ILE A 141 6.64 20.82 10.65
CA ILE A 141 6.00 21.60 9.58
C ILE A 141 4.81 22.38 10.17
N ASP A 142 4.91 23.71 10.18
CA ASP A 142 3.78 24.58 10.49
C ASP A 142 2.76 24.49 9.36
N MET A 143 1.55 24.00 9.67
CA MET A 143 0.45 23.88 8.70
C MET A 143 0.04 25.23 8.09
N SER A 144 0.44 26.36 8.68
CA SER A 144 0.20 27.70 8.12
C SER A 144 1.14 28.09 6.98
N ASP A 145 2.26 27.36 6.80
CA ASP A 145 3.22 27.56 5.70
C ASP A 145 2.93 26.70 4.46
N ILE A 146 1.86 25.89 4.49
CA ILE A 146 1.44 25.13 3.30
C ILE A 146 0.87 26.13 2.27
N PRO A 147 1.51 26.31 1.10
CA PRO A 147 1.00 27.23 0.10
C PRO A 147 -0.35 26.74 -0.40
N VAL A 148 -1.40 27.52 -0.13
CA VAL A 148 -2.75 27.28 -0.66
C VAL A 148 -2.65 27.30 -2.18
N LEU A 149 -2.93 26.17 -2.82
CA LEU A 149 -3.02 26.06 -4.27
C LEU A 149 -4.05 27.08 -4.76
N LYS A 150 -3.60 28.08 -5.53
CA LYS A 150 -4.52 28.97 -6.25
C LYS A 150 -5.19 28.13 -7.33
N GLU A 151 -6.50 27.96 -7.21
CA GLU A 151 -7.33 27.35 -8.25
C GLU A 151 -7.22 28.15 -9.57
N PRO A 152 -7.29 27.47 -10.72
CA PRO A 152 -7.23 28.09 -12.04
C PRO A 152 -8.45 28.95 -12.38
#